data_AF-A0A953BHV2-F1
#
_entry.id   AF-A0A953BHV2-F1
#
_cell.length_a   1.000
_cell.length_b   1.000
_cell.length_c   1.000
_cell.angle_alpha   90.00
_cell.angle_beta   90.00
_cell.angle_gamma   90.00
#
_symmetry.space_group_name_H-M   'P 1'
#
loop_
_entity.id
_entity.type
_entity.pdbx_description
1 polymer ?
#
loop_
_entity_poly.entity_id
_entity_poly.type
_entity_poly.pdbx_seq_one_letter_code
_entity_poly.pdbx_strand_id
1 'polypeptide(L)'
;MKALSAVIAATALTVFVSAGHAQQRTLQFDVNNLAFQAFNAGGQASAFGGLTHTGRLDFFEDSILSELLSVSIRVGANPFQVQPSYSGTLTDFAMTINLVNGAVTGGNLSFDVNGGPGIGGDRYSASFSAAGVVSNYIGGGFKVEGLSFAGTFSDGDFAGVPIADFFAAQGGAFLPGDFIAFKIQPNASGAGFADTDIFVTNVPTPGAVLCAGLGGLLCLSRRRR
;
A
#
# COMPACT_ATOMS: atom_id res chain seq x y z
N MET A 1 46.67 -13.04 -35.20
CA MET A 1 46.70 -13.07 -33.73
C MET A 1 46.44 -11.67 -33.20
N LYS A 2 45.45 -11.57 -32.29
CA LYS A 2 45.26 -10.58 -31.22
C LYS A 2 44.84 -9.15 -31.58
N ALA A 3 43.60 -8.88 -31.18
CA ALA A 3 42.94 -7.60 -31.04
C ALA A 3 43.64 -6.69 -30.02
N LEU A 4 43.32 -5.39 -30.07
CA LEU A 4 43.04 -4.64 -28.84
C LEU A 4 42.05 -3.50 -29.13
N SER A 5 40.77 -3.81 -28.91
CA SER A 5 39.76 -2.83 -28.51
C SER A 5 40.07 -2.39 -27.09
N ALA A 6 39.96 -1.09 -26.78
CA ALA A 6 39.37 -0.58 -25.54
C ALA A 6 39.62 0.94 -25.41
N VAL A 7 38.68 1.75 -25.88
CA VAL A 7 38.36 3.03 -25.25
C VAL A 7 36.86 3.20 -25.36
N ILE A 8 36.13 2.95 -24.27
CA ILE A 8 35.14 3.88 -23.71
C ILE A 8 35.12 3.60 -22.21
N ALA A 9 35.71 4.52 -21.46
CA ALA A 9 35.47 4.66 -20.04
C ALA A 9 34.00 5.03 -19.83
N ALA A 10 33.30 4.28 -18.98
CA ALA A 10 32.13 4.78 -18.28
C ALA A 10 32.19 4.22 -16.86
N THR A 11 32.98 4.90 -16.03
CA THR A 11 32.96 4.77 -14.58
C THR A 11 31.57 5.17 -14.10
N ALA A 12 30.66 4.22 -13.94
CA ALA A 12 29.42 4.44 -13.20
C ALA A 12 29.72 4.20 -11.71
N LEU A 13 30.56 5.07 -11.13
CA LEU A 13 30.64 5.20 -9.68
C LEU A 13 29.48 6.10 -9.26
N THR A 14 28.31 5.52 -9.05
CA THR A 14 27.23 6.18 -8.31
C THR A 14 27.70 6.36 -6.88
N VAL A 15 28.32 7.51 -6.62
CA VAL A 15 28.54 8.01 -5.26
C VAL A 15 27.17 8.38 -4.73
N PHE A 16 26.56 7.49 -3.94
CA PHE A 16 25.52 7.90 -3.02
C PHE A 16 26.21 8.75 -1.97
N VAL A 17 26.19 10.07 -2.18
CA VAL A 17 26.44 11.04 -1.12
C VAL A 17 25.49 10.66 0.00
N SER A 18 26.05 10.38 1.17
CA SER A 18 25.34 10.10 2.40
C SER A 18 24.45 11.30 2.75
N ALA A 19 23.25 11.35 2.20
CA ALA A 19 22.13 11.93 2.91
C ALA A 19 22.07 11.11 4.21
N GLY A 20 22.31 11.75 5.36
CA GLY A 20 22.41 11.08 6.65
C GLY A 20 21.31 10.04 6.77
N HIS A 21 21.66 8.80 7.12
CA HIS A 21 20.75 7.65 7.12
C HIS A 21 19.44 8.04 7.79
N ALA A 22 18.44 8.42 7.00
CA ALA A 22 17.11 8.69 7.52
C ALA A 22 16.68 7.37 8.13
N GLN A 23 16.41 7.38 9.43
CA GLN A 23 16.06 6.19 10.15
C GLN A 23 14.79 5.63 9.52
N GLN A 24 14.84 4.39 9.04
CA GLN A 24 13.66 3.75 8.45
C GLN A 24 12.57 3.70 9.51
N ARG A 25 11.45 4.35 9.22
CA ARG A 25 10.23 4.31 10.01
C ARG A 25 9.14 3.68 9.16
N THR A 26 8.39 2.78 9.78
CA THR A 26 7.18 2.21 9.19
C THR A 26 5.99 2.67 10.02
N LEU A 27 5.03 3.33 9.39
CA LEU A 27 3.73 3.64 9.93
C LEU A 27 2.79 2.46 9.65
N GLN A 28 1.96 2.10 10.61
CA GLN A 28 0.88 1.13 10.47
C GLN A 28 -0.44 1.81 10.83
N PHE A 29 -1.42 1.62 9.96
CA PHE A 29 -2.83 1.91 10.22
C PHE A 29 -3.55 0.59 10.42
N ASP A 30 -4.16 0.41 11.59
CA ASP A 30 -4.96 -0.77 11.94
C ASP A 30 -6.45 -0.39 11.82
N VAL A 31 -7.07 -0.78 10.72
CA VAL A 31 -8.47 -0.45 10.40
C VAL A 31 -9.32 -1.69 10.56
N ASN A 32 -10.35 -1.62 11.40
CA ASN A 32 -11.22 -2.75 11.68
C ASN A 32 -12.64 -2.55 11.16
N ASN A 33 -13.32 -3.66 10.90
CA ASN A 33 -14.71 -3.71 10.49
C ASN A 33 -15.05 -2.84 9.27
N LEU A 34 -14.18 -2.85 8.25
CA LEU A 34 -14.50 -2.26 6.95
C LEU A 34 -15.54 -3.11 6.23
N ALA A 35 -16.61 -2.48 5.78
CA ALA A 35 -17.56 -3.14 4.89
C ALA A 35 -16.89 -3.41 3.54
N PHE A 36 -17.24 -4.52 2.89
CA PHE A 36 -16.76 -4.82 1.54
C PHE A 36 -17.83 -5.45 0.65
N GLN A 37 -17.64 -5.32 -0.66
CA GLN A 37 -18.40 -5.99 -1.70
C GLN A 37 -17.47 -6.54 -2.79
N ALA A 38 -17.64 -7.82 -3.11
CA ALA A 38 -17.00 -8.44 -4.26
C ALA A 38 -17.78 -8.20 -5.56
N PHE A 39 -17.07 -7.90 -6.63
CA PHE A 39 -17.61 -7.73 -7.97
C PHE A 39 -16.90 -8.66 -8.94
N ASN A 40 -17.65 -9.24 -9.87
CA ASN A 40 -17.07 -10.05 -10.95
C ASN A 40 -16.35 -9.17 -11.99
N ALA A 41 -15.71 -9.82 -12.98
CA ALA A 41 -15.04 -9.12 -14.09
C ALA A 41 -15.97 -8.21 -14.93
N GLY A 42 -17.29 -8.46 -14.90
CA GLY A 42 -18.30 -7.62 -15.54
C GLY A 42 -18.75 -6.42 -14.69
N GLY A 43 -18.17 -6.23 -13.50
CA GLY A 43 -18.49 -5.13 -12.60
C GLY A 43 -19.80 -5.31 -11.83
N GLN A 44 -20.37 -6.51 -11.79
CA GLN A 44 -21.59 -6.80 -11.05
C GLN A 44 -21.25 -7.41 -9.69
N ALA A 45 -22.01 -7.03 -8.65
CA ALA A 45 -21.91 -7.66 -7.33
C ALA A 45 -22.12 -9.18 -7.46
N SER A 46 -21.25 -9.96 -6.84
CA SER A 46 -21.25 -11.42 -7.00
C SER A 46 -20.61 -12.10 -5.79
N ALA A 47 -20.94 -13.38 -5.57
CA ALA A 47 -20.22 -14.22 -4.62
C ALA A 47 -18.70 -14.10 -4.79
N PHE A 48 -17.97 -14.01 -3.68
CA PHE A 48 -16.52 -13.98 -3.71
C PHE A 48 -15.97 -15.36 -4.07
N GLY A 49 -15.07 -15.41 -5.05
CA GLY A 49 -14.51 -16.66 -5.58
C GLY A 49 -13.34 -17.21 -4.77
N GLY A 50 -12.98 -16.58 -3.64
CA GLY A 50 -11.83 -16.96 -2.84
C GLY A 50 -10.52 -16.86 -3.63
N LEU A 51 -9.73 -17.93 -3.56
CA LEU A 51 -8.41 -18.06 -4.20
C LEU A 51 -8.42 -17.92 -5.72
N THR A 52 -9.58 -18.05 -6.38
CA THR A 52 -9.72 -17.97 -7.83
C THR A 52 -10.58 -16.80 -8.29
N HIS A 53 -10.92 -15.87 -7.38
CA HIS A 53 -11.76 -14.74 -7.73
C HIS A 53 -11.12 -13.88 -8.84
N THR A 54 -11.95 -13.49 -9.82
CA THR A 54 -11.58 -12.58 -10.90
C THR A 54 -12.60 -11.46 -10.98
N GLY A 55 -12.14 -10.22 -10.89
CA GLY A 55 -12.98 -9.06 -10.66
C GLY A 55 -12.31 -8.10 -9.69
N ARG A 56 -13.03 -7.60 -8.69
CA ARG A 56 -12.47 -6.73 -7.65
C ARG A 56 -13.18 -6.87 -6.31
N LEU A 57 -12.49 -6.48 -5.25
CA LEU A 57 -13.07 -6.22 -3.94
C LEU A 57 -13.06 -4.71 -3.71
N ASP A 58 -14.21 -4.12 -3.41
CA ASP A 58 -14.31 -2.73 -2.95
C ASP A 58 -14.61 -2.74 -1.45
N PHE A 59 -13.77 -2.08 -0.67
CA PHE A 59 -13.93 -1.86 0.76
C PHE A 59 -14.27 -0.40 1.01
N PHE A 60 -15.14 -0.17 1.96
CA PHE A 60 -15.63 1.16 2.30
C PHE A 60 -15.95 1.28 3.79
N GLU A 61 -15.96 2.52 4.24
CA GLU A 61 -16.34 2.88 5.60
C GLU A 61 -17.83 2.59 5.83
N ASP A 62 -18.13 1.95 6.96
CA ASP A 62 -19.47 1.88 7.55
C ASP A 62 -19.50 2.76 8.79
N SER A 63 -20.28 3.86 8.71
CA SER A 63 -20.42 4.90 9.74
C SER A 63 -20.72 4.45 11.17
N ILE A 64 -21.08 3.19 11.37
CA ILE A 64 -21.42 2.64 12.68
C ILE A 64 -20.31 1.71 13.19
N LEU A 65 -19.69 0.94 12.29
CA LEU A 65 -18.83 -0.18 12.67
C LEU A 65 -17.35 0.02 12.36
N SER A 66 -17.03 0.74 11.27
CA SER A 66 -15.66 0.91 10.81
C SER A 66 -14.87 1.83 11.73
N GLU A 67 -13.62 1.46 12.02
CA GLU A 67 -12.78 2.23 12.92
C GLU A 67 -11.31 2.14 12.49
N LEU A 68 -10.59 3.27 12.49
CA LEU A 68 -9.13 3.27 12.54
C LEU A 68 -8.72 3.12 14.01
N LEU A 69 -8.53 1.87 14.43
CA LEU A 69 -8.34 1.50 15.83
C LEU A 69 -7.02 2.03 16.38
N SER A 70 -5.96 2.02 15.57
CA SER A 70 -4.68 2.59 15.97
C SER A 70 -3.83 3.07 14.82
N VAL A 71 -3.01 4.09 15.13
CA VAL A 71 -1.85 4.48 14.33
C VAL A 71 -0.61 4.10 15.12
N SER A 72 0.23 3.26 14.53
CA SER A 72 1.43 2.74 15.18
C SER A 72 2.68 3.02 14.37
N ILE A 73 3.81 3.25 15.05
CA ILE A 73 5.09 3.49 14.39
C ILE A 73 6.11 2.48 14.86
N ARG A 74 6.80 1.89 13.90
CA ARG A 74 8.05 1.16 14.11
C ARG A 74 9.21 2.00 13.63
N VAL A 75 10.31 1.93 14.37
CA VAL A 75 11.59 2.53 13.97
C VAL A 75 12.65 1.44 13.85
N GLY A 76 13.21 1.25 12.65
CA GLY A 76 14.12 0.15 12.34
C GLY A 76 13.46 -1.21 12.57
N ALA A 77 14.13 -2.09 13.32
CA ALA A 77 13.64 -3.44 13.65
C ALA A 77 12.88 -3.51 14.99
N ASN A 78 12.59 -2.38 15.63
CA ASN A 78 11.87 -2.35 16.90
C ASN A 78 10.40 -2.81 16.73
N PRO A 79 9.70 -3.17 17.80
CA PRO A 79 8.26 -3.41 17.74
C PRO A 79 7.48 -2.13 17.34
N PHE A 80 6.31 -2.29 16.73
CA PHE A 80 5.37 -1.19 16.55
C PHE A 80 4.93 -0.62 17.90
N GLN A 81 4.91 0.70 18.01
CA GLN A 81 4.42 1.42 19.19
C GLN A 81 3.18 2.22 18.78
N VAL A 82 2.07 1.99 19.47
CA VAL A 82 0.84 2.79 19.31
C VAL A 82 1.18 4.25 19.64
N GLN A 83 0.78 5.17 18.79
CA GLN A 83 1.04 6.59 18.98
C GLN A 83 0.01 7.19 19.94
N PRO A 84 0.40 7.60 21.15
CA PRO A 84 -0.54 8.09 22.16
C PRO A 84 -1.14 9.45 21.81
N SER A 85 -0.56 10.16 20.84
CA SER A 85 -1.05 11.44 20.35
C SER A 85 -2.10 11.31 19.24
N TYR A 86 -2.33 10.10 18.71
CA TYR A 86 -3.40 9.86 17.75
C TYR A 86 -4.75 10.12 18.40
N SER A 87 -5.56 10.96 17.76
CA SER A 87 -6.89 11.35 18.25
C SER A 87 -7.96 11.34 17.16
N GLY A 88 -7.65 10.72 16.01
CA GLY A 88 -8.50 10.74 14.83
C GLY A 88 -9.69 9.79 14.90
N THR A 89 -10.77 10.15 14.21
CA THR A 89 -11.89 9.25 13.89
C THR A 89 -11.87 8.95 12.41
N LEU A 90 -12.01 7.68 12.01
CA LEU A 90 -12.18 7.30 10.61
C LEU A 90 -13.50 7.86 10.09
N THR A 91 -13.44 8.61 9.00
CA THR A 91 -14.61 9.34 8.47
C THR A 91 -14.88 9.03 7.01
N ASP A 92 -13.88 8.53 6.28
CA ASP A 92 -14.05 7.98 4.95
C ASP A 92 -12.98 6.90 4.72
N PHE A 93 -13.33 5.87 3.95
CA PHE A 93 -12.42 4.83 3.52
C PHE A 93 -12.91 4.31 2.17
N ALA A 94 -12.00 4.21 1.23
CA ALA A 94 -12.23 3.63 -0.08
C ALA A 94 -10.99 2.84 -0.51
N MET A 95 -11.13 1.52 -0.63
CA MET A 95 -10.07 0.67 -1.14
C MET A 95 -10.62 -0.28 -2.20
N THR A 96 -10.06 -0.24 -3.40
CA THR A 96 -10.38 -1.18 -4.46
C THR A 96 -9.17 -2.07 -4.71
N ILE A 97 -9.37 -3.38 -4.70
CA ILE A 97 -8.36 -4.39 -5.04
C ILE A 97 -8.82 -5.15 -6.28
N ASN A 98 -8.11 -4.98 -7.40
CA ASN A 98 -8.37 -5.71 -8.64
C ASN A 98 -7.69 -7.09 -8.63
N LEU A 99 -8.43 -8.12 -9.02
CA LEU A 99 -8.03 -9.51 -8.91
C LEU A 99 -8.20 -10.27 -10.23
N VAL A 100 -7.21 -11.12 -10.55
CA VAL A 100 -7.31 -12.12 -11.63
C VAL A 100 -6.85 -13.46 -11.08
N ASN A 101 -7.75 -14.44 -11.01
CA ASN A 101 -7.50 -15.75 -10.39
C ASN A 101 -6.85 -15.64 -9.01
N GLY A 102 -7.36 -14.74 -8.18
CA GLY A 102 -6.83 -14.45 -6.84
C GLY A 102 -5.50 -13.69 -6.80
N ALA A 103 -4.87 -13.36 -7.92
CA ALA A 103 -3.68 -12.50 -7.95
C ALA A 103 -4.09 -11.02 -7.98
N VAL A 104 -3.42 -10.19 -7.16
CA VAL A 104 -3.61 -8.73 -7.18
C VAL A 104 -2.99 -8.17 -8.45
N THR A 105 -3.78 -7.45 -9.24
CA THR A 105 -3.36 -6.83 -10.50
C THR A 105 -3.26 -5.31 -10.41
N GLY A 106 -3.73 -4.72 -9.32
CA GLY A 106 -3.65 -3.31 -9.02
C GLY A 106 -4.83 -2.86 -8.16
N GLY A 107 -5.03 -1.54 -8.09
CA GLY A 107 -6.06 -0.96 -7.24
C GLY A 107 -5.60 0.36 -6.62
N ASN A 108 -6.39 0.86 -5.69
CA ASN A 108 -6.12 2.09 -4.98
C ASN A 108 -6.69 2.03 -3.55
N LEU A 109 -6.17 2.90 -2.72
CA LEU A 109 -6.59 3.13 -1.35
C LEU A 109 -6.65 4.63 -1.12
N SER A 110 -7.70 5.09 -0.45
CA SER A 110 -7.79 6.43 0.13
C SER A 110 -8.60 6.33 1.40
N PHE A 111 -8.18 7.02 2.45
CA PHE A 111 -8.99 7.17 3.64
C PHE A 111 -8.72 8.52 4.30
N ASP A 112 -9.72 8.99 5.02
CA ASP A 112 -9.70 10.25 5.74
C ASP A 112 -10.00 9.99 7.22
N VAL A 113 -9.29 10.74 8.06
CA VAL A 113 -9.68 10.91 9.46
C VAL A 113 -10.07 12.36 9.72
N ASN A 114 -10.99 12.55 10.65
CA ASN A 114 -11.46 13.86 11.09
C ASN A 114 -12.05 14.73 9.96
N GLY A 115 -12.52 14.13 8.86
CA GLY A 115 -12.97 14.84 7.67
C GLY A 115 -13.89 14.03 6.75
N GLY A 116 -14.98 14.63 6.27
CA GLY A 116 -15.90 13.97 5.34
C GLY A 116 -15.42 13.98 3.88
N PRO A 117 -16.08 13.23 2.97
CA PRO A 117 -15.75 13.24 1.54
C PRO A 117 -15.67 14.67 0.98
N GLY A 118 -14.46 15.13 0.64
CA GLY A 118 -14.22 16.46 0.09
C GLY A 118 -14.27 17.65 1.06
N ILE A 119 -14.44 17.40 2.38
CA ILE A 119 -14.53 18.47 3.40
C ILE A 119 -13.18 18.77 4.05
N GLY A 120 -12.16 17.97 3.77
CA GLY A 120 -10.83 18.11 4.38
C GLY A 120 -10.77 17.41 5.74
N GLY A 121 -9.59 16.87 6.02
CA GLY A 121 -9.22 16.00 7.13
C GLY A 121 -7.80 15.51 6.88
N ASP A 122 -7.25 14.68 7.76
CA ASP A 122 -5.94 14.09 7.52
C ASP A 122 -6.13 12.89 6.59
N ARG A 123 -5.62 13.00 5.37
CA ARG A 123 -5.84 12.01 4.30
C ARG A 123 -4.58 11.21 4.06
N TYR A 124 -4.75 9.90 3.87
CA TYR A 124 -3.75 9.08 3.20
C TYR A 124 -4.33 8.45 1.95
N SER A 125 -3.56 8.41 0.86
CA SER A 125 -3.91 7.68 -0.35
C SER A 125 -2.71 6.97 -0.96
N ALA A 126 -2.95 5.86 -1.65
CA ALA A 126 -1.93 5.06 -2.33
C ALA A 126 -2.51 4.30 -3.54
N SER A 127 -1.62 3.80 -4.39
CA SER A 127 -1.94 2.87 -5.49
C SER A 127 -1.38 1.48 -5.21
N PHE A 128 -2.04 0.44 -5.69
CA PHE A 128 -1.56 -0.95 -5.55
C PHE A 128 -0.88 -1.42 -6.83
N SER A 129 0.23 -2.12 -6.66
CA SER A 129 0.95 -2.76 -7.78
C SER A 129 0.38 -4.14 -8.09
N ALA A 130 0.74 -4.70 -9.23
CA ALA A 130 0.42 -6.08 -9.60
C ALA A 130 1.30 -7.09 -8.82
N ALA A 131 1.33 -6.97 -7.50
CA ALA A 131 2.09 -7.80 -6.59
C ALA A 131 1.26 -8.02 -5.32
N GLY A 132 0.75 -9.24 -5.18
CA GLY A 132 -0.15 -9.61 -4.09
C GLY A 132 -1.02 -10.80 -4.46
N VAL A 133 -1.66 -11.41 -3.47
CA VAL A 133 -2.46 -12.62 -3.67
C VAL A 133 -3.54 -12.80 -2.59
N VAL A 134 -4.64 -13.44 -2.97
CA VAL A 134 -5.63 -13.99 -2.05
C VAL A 134 -5.09 -15.31 -1.48
N SER A 135 -5.18 -15.48 -0.17
CA SER A 135 -4.86 -16.74 0.51
C SER A 135 -5.85 -17.02 1.64
N ASN A 136 -5.78 -18.23 2.22
CA ASN A 136 -6.64 -18.58 3.35
C ASN A 136 -6.19 -17.83 4.61
N TYR A 137 -7.15 -17.35 5.39
CA TYR A 137 -6.87 -16.75 6.69
C TYR A 137 -6.90 -17.82 7.80
N ILE A 138 -5.93 -17.77 8.71
CA ILE A 138 -5.88 -18.65 9.88
C ILE A 138 -6.95 -18.18 10.86
N GLY A 139 -8.02 -18.96 11.00
CA GLY A 139 -9.25 -18.56 11.72
C GLY A 139 -10.50 -18.56 10.85
N GLY A 140 -10.36 -18.83 9.55
CA GLY A 140 -11.47 -18.98 8.60
C GLY A 140 -11.69 -17.75 7.72
N GLY A 141 -12.12 -17.99 6.48
CA GLY A 141 -12.23 -16.96 5.45
C GLY A 141 -10.92 -16.74 4.70
N PHE A 142 -10.73 -15.53 4.19
CA PHE A 142 -9.62 -15.18 3.31
C PHE A 142 -8.82 -13.99 3.83
N LYS A 143 -7.60 -13.86 3.33
CA LYS A 143 -6.81 -12.64 3.36
C LYS A 143 -6.36 -12.26 1.96
N VAL A 144 -6.16 -10.97 1.73
CA VAL A 144 -5.54 -10.42 0.52
C VAL A 144 -4.41 -9.52 0.97
N GLU A 145 -3.21 -9.78 0.48
CA GLU A 145 -2.03 -8.96 0.75
C GLU A 145 -1.46 -8.43 -0.56
N GLY A 146 -0.89 -7.22 -0.54
CA GLY A 146 -0.30 -6.62 -1.72
C GLY A 146 0.59 -5.43 -1.41
N LEU A 147 1.40 -5.04 -2.41
CA LEU A 147 2.31 -3.90 -2.29
C LEU A 147 1.64 -2.61 -2.77
N SER A 148 1.81 -1.54 -2.00
CA SER A 148 1.37 -0.19 -2.32
C SER A 148 2.53 0.73 -2.69
N PHE A 149 2.24 1.73 -3.51
CA PHE A 149 3.19 2.74 -3.96
C PHE A 149 2.48 4.08 -4.16
N ALA A 150 3.27 5.13 -4.41
CA ALA A 150 2.76 6.49 -4.55
C ALA A 150 1.87 6.91 -3.36
N GLY A 151 2.25 6.48 -2.15
CA GLY A 151 1.62 6.94 -0.93
C GLY A 151 1.71 8.47 -0.80
N THR A 152 0.63 9.10 -0.38
CA THR A 152 0.56 10.55 -0.16
C THR A 152 -0.27 10.87 1.07
N PHE A 153 0.26 11.76 1.89
CA PHE A 153 -0.41 12.38 3.03
C PHE A 153 -0.84 13.81 2.69
N SER A 154 -1.94 14.27 3.29
CA SER A 154 -2.39 15.66 3.17
C SER A 154 -1.40 16.67 3.72
N ASP A 155 -0.74 16.33 4.83
CA ASP A 155 0.25 17.17 5.52
C ASP A 155 1.20 16.35 6.42
N GLY A 156 2.03 17.04 7.23
CA GLY A 156 3.08 16.45 8.07
C GLY A 156 2.62 16.00 9.46
N ASP A 157 1.34 16.12 9.78
CA ASP A 157 0.69 15.62 10.98
C ASP A 157 -0.51 14.74 10.57
N PHE A 158 -0.69 13.60 11.22
CA PHE A 158 -1.82 12.73 10.94
C PHE A 158 -2.62 12.54 12.22
N ALA A 159 -3.64 13.37 12.40
CA ALA A 159 -4.51 13.40 13.58
C ALA A 159 -3.74 13.45 14.91
N GLY A 160 -2.72 14.31 14.98
CA GLY A 160 -1.83 14.47 16.12
C GLY A 160 -0.59 13.56 16.11
N VAL A 161 -0.42 12.71 15.08
CA VAL A 161 0.78 11.88 14.92
C VAL A 161 1.78 12.59 14.00
N PRO A 162 2.98 12.96 14.50
CA PRO A 162 3.99 13.60 13.67
C PRO A 162 4.56 12.65 12.60
N ILE A 163 4.26 12.97 11.34
CA ILE A 163 4.67 12.21 10.15
C ILE A 163 5.41 13.08 9.12
N ALA A 164 5.98 14.20 9.54
CA ALA A 164 6.67 15.16 8.67
C ALA A 164 7.77 14.52 7.81
N ASP A 165 8.39 13.44 8.26
CA ASP A 165 9.36 12.66 7.50
C ASP A 165 8.71 11.78 6.42
N PHE A 166 7.54 11.20 6.66
CA PHE A 166 6.76 10.51 5.63
C PHE A 166 6.23 11.52 4.59
N PHE A 167 5.72 12.66 5.06
CA PHE A 167 5.27 13.74 4.20
C PHE A 167 6.42 14.32 3.37
N ALA A 168 7.61 14.50 3.94
CA ALA A 168 8.78 14.94 3.18
C ALA A 168 9.32 13.87 2.21
N ALA A 169 9.11 12.59 2.51
CA ALA A 169 9.45 11.47 1.63
C ALA A 169 8.43 11.27 0.51
N GLN A 170 7.25 11.90 0.60
CA GLN A 170 6.27 11.87 -0.48
C GLN A 170 6.69 12.87 -1.58
N GLY A 171 6.70 12.43 -2.83
CA GLY A 171 7.29 13.19 -3.94
C GLY A 171 8.54 12.51 -4.48
N GLY A 172 8.54 12.24 -5.79
CA GLY A 172 9.25 11.08 -6.34
C GLY A 172 8.38 9.82 -6.24
N ALA A 173 8.63 8.80 -7.05
CA ALA A 173 7.67 7.69 -7.24
C ALA A 173 7.49 6.72 -6.05
N PHE A 174 7.94 7.03 -4.83
CA PHE A 174 8.21 6.02 -3.81
C PHE A 174 7.97 6.46 -2.37
N LEU A 175 6.73 6.67 -1.97
CA LEU A 175 6.33 6.29 -0.61
C LEU A 175 5.78 4.85 -0.69
N PRO A 176 6.64 3.83 -0.52
CA PRO A 176 6.23 2.44 -0.62
C PRO A 176 5.50 2.00 0.63
N GLY A 177 4.66 1.00 0.44
CA GLY A 177 3.96 0.36 1.51
C GLY A 177 3.50 -1.02 1.12
N ASP A 178 2.70 -1.60 1.99
CA ASP A 178 1.95 -2.81 1.73
C ASP A 178 0.63 -2.73 2.51
N PHE A 179 -0.27 -3.64 2.19
CA PHE A 179 -1.52 -3.79 2.90
C PHE A 179 -1.82 -5.27 3.09
N ILE A 180 -2.61 -5.56 4.12
CA ILE A 180 -3.20 -6.87 4.35
C ILE A 180 -4.65 -6.64 4.75
N ALA A 181 -5.59 -7.03 3.88
CA ALA A 181 -7.00 -7.17 4.24
C ALA A 181 -7.24 -8.62 4.69
N PHE A 182 -7.80 -8.84 5.88
CA PHE A 182 -7.92 -10.17 6.48
C PHE A 182 -9.25 -10.33 7.22
N LYS A 183 -9.51 -11.57 7.70
CA LYS A 183 -10.84 -12.01 8.16
C LYS A 183 -11.95 -11.74 7.14
N ILE A 184 -11.63 -11.82 5.85
CA ILE A 184 -12.62 -11.63 4.78
C ILE A 184 -13.56 -12.83 4.80
N GLN A 185 -14.76 -12.63 5.33
CA GLN A 185 -15.80 -13.65 5.47
C GLN A 185 -17.04 -13.23 4.66
N PRO A 186 -17.03 -13.48 3.34
CA PRO A 186 -18.12 -13.05 2.47
C PRO A 186 -19.37 -13.89 2.69
N ASN A 187 -20.52 -13.24 2.69
CA ASN A 187 -21.81 -13.90 2.55
C ASN A 187 -22.02 -14.42 1.10
N ALA A 188 -23.19 -15.02 0.84
CA ALA A 188 -23.52 -15.56 -0.49
C ALA A 188 -23.53 -14.51 -1.62
N SER A 189 -23.72 -13.23 -1.31
CA SER A 189 -23.63 -12.12 -2.27
C SER A 189 -22.22 -11.54 -2.42
N GLY A 190 -21.21 -12.08 -1.71
CA GLY A 190 -19.85 -11.58 -1.74
C GLY A 190 -19.61 -10.32 -0.92
N ALA A 191 -20.50 -10.00 0.01
CA ALA A 191 -20.39 -8.86 0.91
C ALA A 191 -20.06 -9.30 2.34
N GLY A 192 -19.49 -8.41 3.14
CA GLY A 192 -19.20 -8.69 4.54
C GLY A 192 -18.39 -7.58 5.19
N PHE A 193 -17.69 -7.94 6.28
CA PHE A 193 -16.76 -7.07 6.96
C PHE A 193 -15.37 -7.71 6.99
N ALA A 194 -14.34 -6.87 7.04
CA ALA A 194 -12.95 -7.29 7.11
C ALA A 194 -12.12 -6.28 7.90
N ASP A 195 -10.98 -6.73 8.38
CA ASP A 195 -9.97 -5.87 8.99
C ASP A 195 -8.87 -5.63 7.95
N THR A 196 -8.20 -4.48 8.03
CA THR A 196 -7.13 -4.10 7.11
C THR A 196 -5.99 -3.42 7.86
N ASP A 197 -4.81 -4.00 7.76
CA ASP A 197 -3.56 -3.34 8.14
C ASP A 197 -2.95 -2.68 6.91
N ILE A 198 -2.56 -1.41 7.02
CA ILE A 198 -1.86 -0.66 5.98
C ILE A 198 -0.52 -0.20 6.53
N PHE A 199 0.55 -0.48 5.81
CA PHE A 199 1.90 -0.11 6.20
C PHE A 199 2.51 0.86 5.20
N VAL A 200 3.22 1.86 5.71
CA VAL A 200 3.87 2.91 4.90
C VAL A 200 5.29 3.10 5.41
N THR A 201 6.29 3.18 4.52
CA THR A 201 7.68 3.35 4.94
C THR A 201 8.28 4.63 4.35
N ASN A 202 8.89 5.47 5.20
CA ASN A 202 9.48 6.77 4.83
C ASN A 202 10.77 6.67 3.99
N VAL A 203 11.40 5.49 3.91
CA VAL A 203 12.58 5.22 3.10
C VAL A 203 12.34 3.94 2.32
N PRO A 204 12.56 3.92 0.98
CA PRO A 204 12.53 2.68 0.23
C PRO A 204 13.52 1.68 0.82
N THR A 205 13.06 0.47 1.15
CA THR A 205 13.99 -0.61 1.47
C THR A 205 14.90 -0.84 0.25
N PRO A 206 16.19 -1.16 0.44
CA PRO A 206 17.13 -1.30 -0.68
C PRO A 206 16.66 -2.24 -1.81
N GLY A 207 15.80 -3.21 -1.51
CA GLY A 207 15.19 -4.11 -2.50
C GLY A 207 14.13 -3.44 -3.39
N ALA A 208 13.34 -2.50 -2.87
CA ALA A 208 12.31 -1.79 -3.64
C ALA A 208 12.90 -0.89 -4.74
N VAL A 209 14.06 -0.28 -4.46
CA VAL A 209 14.82 0.54 -5.41
C VAL A 209 15.39 -0.32 -6.55
N LEU A 210 15.81 -1.56 -6.24
CA LEU A 210 16.38 -2.48 -7.22
C LEU A 210 15.34 -2.93 -8.26
N CYS A 211 14.11 -3.20 -7.83
CA CYS A 211 13.01 -3.59 -8.72
C CYS A 211 12.58 -2.44 -9.66
N ALA A 212 12.54 -1.21 -9.16
CA ALA A 212 12.24 -0.04 -9.98
C ALA A 212 13.36 0.28 -10.99
N GLY A 213 14.62 0.12 -10.59
CA GLY A 213 15.79 0.31 -11.48
C GLY A 213 15.87 -0.72 -12.61
N LEU A 214 15.54 -1.98 -12.34
CA LEU A 214 15.56 -3.06 -13.34
C LEU A 214 14.41 -2.92 -14.35
N GLY A 215 13.22 -2.47 -13.92
CA GLY A 215 12.09 -2.19 -14.83
C GLY A 215 12.38 -1.07 -15.83
N GLY A 216 13.09 -0.01 -15.39
CA GLY A 216 13.50 1.10 -16.25
C GLY A 216 14.58 0.71 -17.28
N LEU A 217 15.56 -0.11 -16.88
CA LEU A 217 16.64 -0.57 -17.77
C LEU A 217 16.16 -1.55 -18.84
N LEU A 218 15.15 -2.38 -18.55
CA LEU A 218 14.57 -3.30 -19.53
C LEU A 218 13.72 -2.60 -20.60
N CYS A 219 13.16 -1.42 -20.31
CA CYS A 219 12.43 -0.63 -21.30
C CYS A 219 13.36 0.16 -22.24
N LEU A 220 14.57 0.50 -21.78
CA LEU A 220 15.56 1.25 -22.58
C LEU A 220 16.36 0.37 -23.55
N SER A 221 16.39 -0.95 -23.35
CA SER A 221 17.11 -1.87 -24.25
C SER A 221 16.34 -2.29 -25.51
N ARG A 222 15.04 -1.96 -25.62
CA ARG A 222 14.19 -2.34 -26.77
C ARG A 222 14.05 -1.30 -27.86
N ARG A 223 14.71 -0.13 -27.75
CA ARG A 223 14.55 0.97 -28.72
C ARG A 223 15.84 1.30 -29.47
N ARG A 224 16.47 0.29 -30.09
CA ARG A 224 17.38 0.47 -31.24
C ARG A 224 17.20 -0.71 -32.21
N ARG A 225 16.49 -0.45 -33.32
CA ARG A 225 16.66 -1.16 -34.59
C ARG A 225 17.42 -0.22 -35.50
#